data_AF-A0A2V5K889-F1
#
_entry.id   AF-A0A2V5K889-F1
#
_cell.length_a   1.000
_cell.length_b   1.000
_cell.length_c   1.000
_cell.angle_alpha   90.00
_cell.angle_beta   90.00
_cell.angle_gamma   90.00
#
_symmetry.space_group_name_H-M   'P 1'
#
loop_
_entity.id
_entity.type
_entity.pdbx_description
1 polymer ?
#
loop_
_entity_poly.entity_id
_entity_poly.type
_entity_poly.pdbx_seq_one_letter_code
_entity_poly.pdbx_strand_id
1 'polypeptide(L)'
;MLINSVNRMTTSTTTLEQTRPLLPVRLLNRWGALLEKTRIQRTPLLAVNLIETAKRRCDLDDFGGGDFFEAISRLLESCQRESRLNLIGRIALRSDLLHTLCSRLMMERDRQLYRGIAQEEIREPLFIVGLPRSGTTLLHTLLAADPEHRVPLTWEVMTPSPPTGDNERRRIQRATQRCNCLNWLAPTFRHVHAVGAELPQECVGLMTPSFMSDQFDTMYYVPSYRAWFFRQDLLPAYEYHRRFLQHLQFRRGARRWILKAPTHMSALPTLLSVYPDALFVQTHRAPLEAMASVSSLITILRRVFSDAVDPFMVCRDAIQYWSQTLDTFLQERDRLPRKRICDLDFLEIRLAALT
;
A
#
# COMPACT_ATOMS: atom_id res chain seq x y z
N MET A 1 -1.99 -5.60 -52.16
CA MET A 1 -1.38 -4.26 -52.10
C MET A 1 -2.20 -3.46 -51.11
N LEU A 2 -1.80 -3.47 -49.83
CA LEU A 2 -0.96 -2.45 -49.17
C LEU A 2 -1.78 -1.14 -48.95
N ILE A 3 -1.88 -0.50 -47.80
CA ILE A 3 -1.31 -0.62 -46.45
C ILE A 3 -1.94 0.56 -45.63
N ASN A 4 -1.91 0.48 -44.29
CA ASN A 4 -2.04 1.58 -43.32
C ASN A 4 -3.42 2.21 -42.98
N SER A 5 -3.99 1.79 -41.84
CA SER A 5 -4.43 2.73 -40.79
C SER A 5 -4.56 2.04 -39.42
N VAL A 6 -3.50 1.38 -38.96
CA VAL A 6 -3.38 0.91 -37.57
C VAL A 6 -2.34 1.76 -36.84
N ASN A 7 -2.71 2.19 -35.64
CA ASN A 7 -1.87 2.76 -34.57
C ASN A 7 -1.30 4.18 -34.74
N ARG A 8 -2.06 5.15 -34.23
CA ARG A 8 -1.51 6.19 -33.34
C ARG A 8 -2.38 6.33 -32.09
N MET A 9 -2.38 5.30 -31.23
CA MET A 9 -2.60 5.55 -29.81
C MET A 9 -1.28 6.13 -29.28
N THR A 10 -1.29 7.44 -29.06
CA THR A 10 -0.22 8.19 -28.41
C THR A 10 0.16 7.50 -27.10
N THR A 11 1.31 6.82 -27.10
CA THR A 11 2.06 6.53 -25.87
C THR A 11 2.43 7.87 -25.25
N SER A 12 1.59 8.36 -24.34
CA SER A 12 1.96 9.47 -23.47
C SER A 12 3.07 8.96 -22.56
N THR A 13 4.31 9.11 -22.99
CA THR A 13 5.47 9.11 -22.11
C THR A 13 5.21 10.21 -21.08
N THR A 14 4.82 9.83 -19.86
CA THR A 14 4.75 10.73 -18.72
C THR A 14 6.17 11.22 -18.46
N THR A 15 6.55 12.31 -19.11
CA THR A 15 7.84 12.96 -18.87
C THR A 15 7.80 13.51 -17.44
N LEU A 16 8.87 13.25 -16.68
CA LEU A 16 9.00 13.70 -15.29
C LEU A 16 8.77 15.21 -15.11
N GLU A 17 8.87 16.01 -16.18
CA GLU A 17 8.58 17.45 -16.19
C GLU A 17 7.10 17.79 -15.95
N GLN A 18 6.16 16.91 -16.30
CA GLN A 18 4.72 17.12 -16.10
C GLN A 18 4.26 16.91 -14.64
N THR A 19 5.17 16.54 -13.74
CA THR A 19 4.85 16.12 -12.36
C THR A 19 5.06 17.22 -11.31
N ARG A 20 5.14 18.50 -11.73
CA ARG A 20 5.29 19.63 -10.79
C ARG A 20 4.00 19.79 -9.97
N PRO A 21 4.08 20.01 -8.64
CA PRO A 21 2.90 20.22 -7.82
C PRO A 21 2.10 21.46 -8.27
N LEU A 22 0.78 21.43 -8.08
CA LEU A 22 -0.10 22.55 -8.44
C LEU A 22 0.33 23.86 -7.75
N LEU A 23 0.12 25.00 -8.40
CA LEU A 23 0.52 26.32 -7.89
C LEU A 23 0.05 26.61 -6.45
N PRO A 24 -1.21 26.34 -6.06
CA PRO A 24 -1.67 26.56 -4.68
C PRO A 24 -0.92 25.70 -3.64
N VAL A 25 -0.62 24.45 -3.99
CA VAL A 25 0.17 23.52 -3.17
C VAL A 25 1.58 24.05 -2.97
N ARG A 26 2.21 24.56 -4.05
CA ARG A 26 3.55 25.16 -3.99
C ARG A 26 3.58 26.43 -3.15
N LEU A 27 2.53 27.25 -3.22
CA LEU A 27 2.41 28.43 -2.38
C LEU A 27 2.30 28.00 -0.92
N LEU A 28 1.41 27.08 -0.56
CA LEU A 28 1.26 26.60 0.82
C LEU A 28 2.55 26.01 1.38
N ASN A 29 3.29 25.23 0.58
CA ASN A 29 4.62 24.73 0.96
C ASN A 29 5.65 25.85 1.14
N ARG A 30 5.66 26.87 0.28
CA ARG A 30 6.53 28.06 0.42
C ARG A 30 6.22 28.87 1.67
N TRP A 31 4.93 29.09 1.98
CA TRP A 31 4.50 29.73 3.22
C TRP A 31 4.94 28.91 4.43
N GLY A 32 4.77 27.59 4.40
CA GLY A 32 5.30 26.68 5.43
C GLY A 32 6.81 26.81 5.61
N ALA A 33 7.58 26.82 4.52
CA ALA A 33 9.03 26.99 4.57
C ALA A 33 9.46 28.37 5.08
N LEU A 34 8.67 29.42 4.84
CA LEU A 34 8.91 30.76 5.38
C LEU A 34 8.67 30.80 6.90
N LEU A 35 7.57 30.18 7.37
CA LEU A 35 7.26 30.03 8.80
C LEU A 35 8.30 29.16 9.53
N GLU A 36 8.96 28.25 8.84
CA GLU A 36 10.06 27.46 9.40
C GLU A 36 11.34 28.28 9.61
N LYS A 37 11.58 29.31 8.79
CA LYS A 37 12.70 30.23 8.97
C LYS A 37 12.50 31.17 10.16
N THR A 38 11.24 31.41 10.56
CA THR A 38 10.91 32.16 11.77
C THR A 38 10.91 31.23 12.98
N ARG A 39 12.07 31.02 13.62
CA ARG A 39 12.40 30.51 15.00
C ARG A 39 11.43 29.64 15.84
N ILE A 40 10.32 29.12 15.32
CA ILE A 40 9.45 28.18 16.02
C ILE A 40 10.16 26.83 15.98
N GLN A 41 10.79 26.45 17.10
CA GLN A 41 11.41 25.13 17.25
C GLN A 41 10.38 24.05 16.92
N ARG A 42 10.75 23.15 16.00
CA ARG A 42 9.90 22.03 15.62
C ARG A 42 9.87 21.01 16.76
N THR A 43 8.71 20.78 17.36
CA THR A 43 8.53 19.62 18.25
C THR A 43 8.57 18.34 17.42
N PRO A 44 9.46 17.38 17.71
CA PRO A 44 9.53 16.12 16.98
C PRO A 44 8.22 15.34 17.11
N LEU A 45 7.82 14.68 16.02
CA LEU A 45 6.65 13.82 16.03
C LEU A 45 7.03 12.48 16.68
N LEU A 46 6.70 12.32 17.96
CA LEU A 46 7.03 11.11 18.72
C LEU A 46 5.89 10.10 18.70
N ALA A 47 6.24 8.80 18.66
CA ALA A 47 5.29 7.69 18.69
C ALA A 47 4.35 7.75 19.91
N VAL A 48 4.90 8.01 21.10
CA VAL A 48 4.14 8.15 22.35
C VAL A 48 3.03 9.19 22.24
N ASN A 49 3.31 10.34 21.61
CA ASN A 49 2.34 11.42 21.46
C ASN A 49 1.21 11.04 20.49
N LEU A 50 1.53 10.28 19.44
CA LEU A 50 0.55 9.77 18.48
C LEU A 50 -0.35 8.72 19.13
N ILE A 51 0.23 7.79 19.89
CA ILE A 51 -0.50 6.74 20.62
C ILE A 51 -1.46 7.37 21.62
N GLU A 52 -1.00 8.28 22.48
CA GLU A 52 -1.85 8.96 23.45
C GLU A 52 -2.93 9.84 22.81
N THR A 53 -2.65 10.40 21.63
CA THR A 53 -3.66 11.12 20.84
C THR A 53 -4.71 10.17 20.26
N ALA A 54 -4.30 9.00 19.76
CA ALA A 54 -5.22 8.00 19.22
C ALA A 54 -6.14 7.44 20.32
N LYS A 55 -5.57 7.13 21.50
CA LYS A 55 -6.35 6.67 22.66
C LYS A 55 -7.45 7.65 23.03
N ARG A 56 -7.10 8.92 23.23
CA ARG A 56 -8.07 9.99 23.55
C ARG A 56 -9.12 10.22 22.47
N ARG A 57 -8.77 10.06 21.20
CA ARG A 57 -9.71 10.23 20.08
C ARG A 57 -10.74 9.09 19.99
N CYS A 58 -10.33 7.89 20.36
CA CYS A 58 -11.16 6.70 20.27
C CYS A 58 -11.84 6.35 21.59
N ASP A 59 -11.40 6.92 22.70
CA ASP A 59 -11.76 6.50 24.05
C ASP A 59 -11.51 5.01 24.28
N LEU A 60 -10.32 4.55 23.83
CA LEU A 60 -9.86 3.16 23.87
C LEU A 60 -8.36 3.14 24.18
N ASP A 61 -7.86 2.10 24.84
CA ASP A 61 -6.46 1.96 25.21
C ASP A 61 -5.80 0.63 24.76
N ASP A 62 -6.61 -0.35 24.35
CA ASP A 62 -6.15 -1.64 23.86
C ASP A 62 -5.91 -1.64 22.34
N PHE A 63 -4.64 -1.79 21.95
CA PHE A 63 -4.21 -1.91 20.56
C PHE A 63 -4.08 -3.38 20.10
N GLY A 64 -4.39 -4.34 20.96
CA GLY A 64 -4.21 -5.77 20.72
C GLY A 64 -2.75 -6.21 20.72
N GLY A 65 -2.54 -7.52 20.54
CA GLY A 65 -1.21 -8.14 20.54
C GLY A 65 -0.29 -7.73 19.37
N GLY A 66 1.01 -7.96 19.55
CA GLY A 66 2.09 -7.62 18.62
C GLY A 66 2.68 -6.24 18.91
N ASP A 67 4.00 -6.16 18.99
CA ASP A 67 4.70 -4.89 19.19
C ASP A 67 4.78 -4.09 17.88
N PHE A 68 4.16 -2.92 17.88
CA PHE A 68 4.21 -1.97 16.78
C PHE A 68 4.98 -0.69 17.14
N PHE A 69 5.39 -0.54 18.40
CA PHE A 69 5.99 0.68 18.93
C PHE A 69 7.39 0.92 18.32
N GLU A 70 8.22 -0.11 18.22
CA GLU A 70 9.51 0.02 17.55
C GLU A 70 9.30 0.43 16.08
N ALA A 71 8.43 -0.28 15.36
CA ALA A 71 8.19 -0.06 13.94
C ALA A 71 7.76 1.38 13.62
N ILE A 72 6.78 1.93 14.36
CA ILE A 72 6.36 3.34 14.20
C ILE A 72 7.47 4.31 14.61
N SER A 73 8.27 3.99 15.63
CA SER A 73 9.37 4.84 16.08
C SER A 73 10.49 4.93 15.04
N ARG A 74 10.88 3.79 14.44
CA ARG A 74 11.85 3.72 13.34
C ARG A 74 11.38 4.49 12.11
N LEU A 75 10.10 4.36 11.77
CA LEU A 75 9.49 5.12 10.68
C LEU A 75 9.56 6.63 10.93
N LEU A 76 9.15 7.08 12.11
CA LEU A 76 9.17 8.50 12.48
C LEU A 76 10.59 9.07 12.51
N GLU A 77 11.55 8.33 13.05
CA GLU A 77 12.97 8.71 13.07
C GLU A 77 13.49 8.91 11.64
N SER A 78 13.26 7.94 10.76
CA SER A 78 13.68 8.01 9.35
C SER A 78 12.99 9.17 8.62
N CYS A 79 11.68 9.37 8.84
CA CYS A 79 10.95 10.53 8.30
C CYS A 79 11.50 11.88 8.77
N GLN A 80 11.87 11.99 10.05
CA GLN A 80 12.38 13.22 10.62
C GLN A 80 13.79 13.56 10.11
N ARG A 81 14.64 12.55 9.95
CA ARG A 81 16.05 12.73 9.57
C ARG A 81 16.29 12.78 8.06
N GLU A 82 15.52 12.02 7.28
CA GLU A 82 15.89 11.66 5.91
C GLU A 82 14.84 12.10 4.88
N SER A 83 13.53 12.00 5.17
CA SER A 83 12.46 12.23 4.18
C SER A 83 12.34 13.66 3.65
N ARG A 84 12.90 14.66 4.33
CA ARG A 84 12.80 16.10 3.98
C ARG A 84 11.36 16.50 3.61
N LEU A 85 10.41 16.17 4.48
CA LEU A 85 8.99 16.41 4.24
C LEU A 85 8.67 17.90 4.14
N ASN A 86 7.86 18.26 3.15
CA ASN A 86 7.24 19.59 3.06
C ASN A 86 6.07 19.71 4.06
N LEU A 87 5.39 20.86 4.10
CA LEU A 87 4.30 21.10 5.05
C LEU A 87 3.16 20.07 4.87
N ILE A 88 2.77 19.80 3.62
CA ILE A 88 1.73 18.81 3.30
C ILE A 88 2.17 17.41 3.71
N GLY A 89 3.41 17.02 3.43
CA GLY A 89 3.98 15.74 3.84
C GLY A 89 3.93 15.51 5.33
N ARG A 90 4.21 16.54 6.14
CA ARG A 90 4.13 16.46 7.60
C ARG A 90 2.70 16.30 8.11
N ILE A 91 1.76 17.06 7.53
CA ILE A 91 0.33 16.97 7.88
C ILE A 91 -0.23 15.59 7.50
N ALA A 92 0.07 15.13 6.27
CA ALA A 92 -0.36 13.83 5.76
C ALA A 92 0.20 12.69 6.61
N LEU A 93 1.52 12.66 6.87
CA LEU A 93 2.14 11.66 7.74
C LEU A 93 1.47 11.58 9.11
N ARG A 94 1.31 12.72 9.80
CA ARG A 94 0.66 12.75 11.11
C ARG A 94 -0.79 12.25 11.03
N SER A 95 -1.54 12.69 10.03
CA SER A 95 -2.94 12.29 9.84
C SER A 95 -3.06 10.79 9.59
N ASP A 96 -2.23 10.23 8.71
CA ASP A 96 -2.29 8.83 8.30
C ASP A 96 -1.84 7.89 9.43
N LEU A 97 -0.79 8.24 10.18
CA LEU A 97 -0.37 7.46 11.34
C LEU A 97 -1.42 7.49 12.46
N LEU A 98 -2.04 8.65 12.75
CA LEU A 98 -3.14 8.73 13.71
C LEU A 98 -4.34 7.91 13.27
N HIS A 99 -4.70 8.00 11.98
CA HIS A 99 -5.80 7.24 11.41
C HIS A 99 -5.56 5.72 11.50
N THR A 100 -4.31 5.29 11.25
CA THR A 100 -3.88 3.89 11.37
C THR A 100 -3.98 3.40 12.82
N LEU A 101 -3.49 4.18 13.79
CA LEU A 101 -3.60 3.87 15.23
C LEU A 101 -5.05 3.79 15.70
N CYS A 102 -5.89 4.76 15.31
CA CYS A 102 -7.33 4.73 15.60
C CYS A 102 -8.00 3.49 14.99
N SER A 103 -7.65 3.12 13.76
CA SER A 103 -8.21 1.93 13.11
C SER A 103 -7.82 0.65 13.85
N ARG A 104 -6.58 0.57 14.36
CA ARG A 104 -6.11 -0.55 15.17
C ARG A 104 -6.89 -0.67 16.49
N LEU A 105 -7.07 0.43 17.23
CA LEU A 105 -7.90 0.46 18.45
C LEU A 105 -9.34 -0.01 18.17
N MET A 106 -9.96 0.53 17.12
CA MET A 106 -11.33 0.19 16.77
C MET A 106 -11.48 -1.28 16.35
N MET A 107 -10.52 -1.83 15.61
CA MET A 107 -10.52 -3.24 15.24
C MET A 107 -10.36 -4.15 16.46
N GLU A 108 -9.54 -3.78 17.44
CA GLU A 108 -9.40 -4.58 18.67
C GLU A 108 -10.73 -4.60 19.46
N ARG A 109 -11.33 -3.41 19.68
CA ARG A 109 -12.67 -3.30 20.27
C ARG A 109 -13.68 -4.17 19.53
N ASP A 110 -13.70 -4.09 18.21
CA ASP A 110 -14.64 -4.86 17.38
C ASP A 110 -14.45 -6.37 17.55
N ARG A 111 -13.21 -6.86 17.65
CA ARG A 111 -12.95 -8.30 17.87
C ARG A 111 -13.39 -8.78 19.26
N GLN A 112 -13.34 -7.91 20.26
CA GLN A 112 -13.85 -8.21 21.60
C GLN A 112 -15.39 -8.27 21.62
N LEU A 113 -16.04 -7.33 20.92
CA LEU A 113 -17.50 -7.26 20.83
C LEU A 113 -18.11 -8.35 19.94
N TYR A 114 -17.46 -8.66 18.81
CA TYR A 114 -17.93 -9.61 17.80
C TYR A 114 -17.00 -10.82 17.75
N ARG A 115 -17.13 -11.73 18.72
CA ARG A 115 -16.27 -12.92 18.86
C ARG A 115 -16.25 -13.82 17.61
N GLY A 116 -17.31 -13.79 16.79
CA GLY A 116 -17.39 -14.51 15.52
C GLY A 116 -16.30 -14.13 14.52
N ILE A 117 -15.77 -12.89 14.58
CA ILE A 117 -14.68 -12.46 13.70
C ILE A 117 -13.47 -13.40 13.80
N ALA A 118 -13.10 -13.84 15.01
CA ALA A 118 -11.94 -14.70 15.20
C ALA A 118 -12.13 -16.12 14.63
N GLN A 119 -13.38 -16.53 14.40
CA GLN A 119 -13.76 -17.84 13.89
C GLN A 119 -13.77 -17.90 12.35
N GLU A 120 -13.72 -16.75 11.68
CA GLU A 120 -13.64 -16.69 10.22
C GLU A 120 -12.40 -17.42 9.70
N GLU A 121 -12.61 -18.43 8.86
CA GLU A 121 -11.53 -19.17 8.22
C GLU A 121 -11.20 -18.55 6.87
N ILE A 122 -9.91 -18.29 6.64
CA ILE A 122 -9.39 -17.83 5.35
C ILE A 122 -8.91 -19.07 4.59
N ARG A 123 -9.74 -19.58 3.68
CA ARG A 123 -9.48 -20.82 2.95
C ARG A 123 -8.90 -20.54 1.57
N GLU A 124 -7.82 -21.23 1.23
CA GLU A 124 -7.10 -21.21 -0.04
C GLU A 124 -6.99 -19.80 -0.68
N PRO A 125 -6.50 -18.77 0.04
CA PRO A 125 -6.36 -17.43 -0.54
C PRO A 125 -5.42 -17.45 -1.76
N LEU A 126 -5.78 -16.71 -2.81
CA LEU A 126 -4.95 -16.52 -4.00
C LEU A 126 -4.16 -15.22 -3.88
N PHE A 127 -2.84 -15.30 -3.91
CA PHE A 127 -1.93 -14.18 -3.86
C PHE A 127 -1.34 -13.87 -5.25
N ILE A 128 -1.63 -12.68 -5.75
CA ILE A 128 -0.99 -12.12 -6.94
C ILE A 128 0.36 -11.53 -6.52
N VAL A 129 1.42 -12.06 -7.11
CA VAL A 129 2.81 -11.65 -6.88
C VAL A 129 3.48 -11.25 -8.19
N GLY A 130 4.60 -10.55 -8.10
CA GLY A 130 5.32 -10.03 -9.25
C GLY A 130 5.81 -8.61 -9.03
N LEU A 131 6.73 -8.17 -9.88
CA LEU A 131 7.24 -6.80 -9.82
C LEU A 131 6.09 -5.79 -9.97
N PRO A 132 6.15 -4.63 -9.30
CA PRO A 132 5.24 -3.54 -9.64
C PRO A 132 5.28 -3.26 -11.14
N ARG A 133 4.14 -2.86 -11.70
CA ARG A 133 4.01 -2.51 -13.13
C ARG A 133 4.09 -3.71 -14.09
N SER A 134 3.91 -4.93 -13.61
CA SER A 134 3.81 -6.16 -14.43
C SER A 134 2.37 -6.62 -14.73
N GLY A 135 1.37 -5.76 -14.52
CA GLY A 135 -0.04 -6.09 -14.78
C GLY A 135 -0.83 -6.62 -13.57
N THR A 136 -0.18 -6.76 -12.41
CA THR A 136 -0.81 -7.22 -11.16
C THR A 136 -2.12 -6.50 -10.82
N THR A 137 -2.21 -5.18 -11.02
CA THR A 137 -3.41 -4.39 -10.69
C THR A 137 -4.57 -4.73 -11.62
N LEU A 138 -4.29 -4.89 -12.92
CA LEU A 138 -5.30 -5.28 -13.90
C LEU A 138 -5.80 -6.70 -13.60
N LEU A 139 -4.89 -7.64 -13.35
CA LEU A 139 -5.24 -9.00 -12.96
C LEU A 139 -6.09 -9.03 -11.68
N HIS A 140 -5.73 -8.22 -10.68
CA HIS A 140 -6.50 -8.12 -9.43
C HIS A 140 -7.93 -7.62 -9.68
N THR A 141 -8.12 -6.62 -10.56
CA THR A 141 -9.44 -6.15 -10.96
C THR A 141 -10.22 -7.19 -11.77
N LEU A 142 -9.59 -7.90 -12.70
CA LEU A 142 -10.25 -8.95 -13.49
C LEU A 142 -10.73 -10.10 -12.59
N LEU A 143 -9.87 -10.59 -11.69
CA LEU A 143 -10.23 -11.65 -10.76
C LEU A 143 -11.29 -11.21 -9.73
N ALA A 144 -11.37 -9.91 -9.42
CA ALA A 144 -12.40 -9.35 -8.55
C ALA A 144 -13.81 -9.34 -9.18
N ALA A 145 -13.92 -9.53 -10.50
CA ALA A 145 -15.21 -9.55 -11.20
C ALA A 145 -15.98 -10.87 -11.00
N ASP A 146 -15.30 -11.94 -10.58
CA ASP A 146 -15.93 -13.22 -10.26
C ASP A 146 -16.72 -13.11 -8.95
N PRO A 147 -18.03 -13.43 -8.93
CA PRO A 147 -18.86 -13.36 -7.72
C PRO A 147 -18.42 -14.31 -6.60
N GLU A 148 -17.64 -15.35 -6.89
CA GLU A 148 -17.06 -16.25 -5.89
C GLU A 148 -15.78 -15.68 -5.26
N HIS A 149 -15.22 -14.62 -5.83
CA HIS A 149 -14.01 -13.97 -5.34
C HIS A 149 -14.33 -12.76 -4.46
N ARG A 150 -13.48 -12.55 -3.45
CA ARG A 150 -13.49 -11.33 -2.63
C ARG A 150 -12.12 -10.67 -2.68
N VAL A 151 -12.12 -9.37 -2.88
CA VAL A 151 -10.95 -8.50 -2.73
C VAL A 151 -11.17 -7.51 -1.60
N PRO A 152 -10.11 -7.10 -0.88
CA PRO A 152 -10.22 -5.96 0.02
C PRO A 152 -10.54 -4.72 -0.81
N LEU A 153 -11.58 -3.97 -0.45
CA LEU A 153 -11.86 -2.69 -1.12
C LEU A 153 -11.19 -1.53 -0.37
N THR A 154 -10.81 -0.50 -1.11
CA THR A 154 -10.11 0.67 -0.55
C THR A 154 -10.87 1.27 0.65
N TRP A 155 -12.18 1.47 0.56
CA TRP A 155 -12.98 2.02 1.66
C TRP A 155 -13.03 1.12 2.90
N GLU A 156 -13.00 -0.19 2.71
CA GLU A 156 -13.00 -1.18 3.80
C GLU A 156 -11.68 -1.14 4.55
N VAL A 157 -10.56 -1.08 3.82
CA VAL A 157 -9.22 -1.01 4.41
C VAL A 157 -8.99 0.35 5.07
N MET A 158 -9.47 1.43 4.45
CA MET A 158 -9.36 2.77 5.01
C MET A 158 -10.19 2.95 6.28
N THR A 159 -11.31 2.25 6.45
CA THR A 159 -12.16 2.42 7.63
C THR A 159 -12.70 1.07 8.06
N PRO A 160 -11.94 0.16 8.67
CA PRO A 160 -12.37 -1.23 8.88
C PRO A 160 -13.52 -1.38 9.88
N SER A 161 -13.65 -0.47 10.84
CA SER A 161 -14.75 -0.44 11.83
C SER A 161 -15.96 0.36 11.32
N PRO A 162 -17.19 -0.03 11.70
CA PRO A 162 -17.56 -1.27 12.41
C PRO A 162 -17.46 -2.50 11.51
N PRO A 163 -17.42 -3.73 12.05
CA PRO A 163 -17.30 -4.96 11.28
C PRO A 163 -18.62 -5.33 10.59
N THR A 164 -19.70 -4.61 10.89
CA THR A 164 -21.02 -4.74 10.26
C THR A 164 -21.12 -3.87 8.99
N GLY A 165 -22.27 -3.94 8.31
CA GLY A 165 -22.63 -3.02 7.21
C GLY A 165 -23.01 -1.60 7.66
N ASP A 166 -22.88 -1.28 8.94
CA ASP A 166 -23.32 0.01 9.47
C ASP A 166 -22.49 1.17 8.89
N ASN A 167 -23.21 2.25 8.56
CA ASN A 167 -22.64 3.48 7.98
C ASN A 167 -21.85 3.28 6.68
N GLU A 168 -22.05 2.18 5.95
CA GLU A 168 -21.32 1.83 4.72
C GLU A 168 -21.28 2.99 3.72
N ARG A 169 -22.43 3.55 3.32
CA ARG A 169 -22.49 4.69 2.38
C ARG A 169 -21.64 5.88 2.84
N ARG A 170 -21.64 6.19 4.13
CA ARG A 170 -20.84 7.29 4.70
C ARG A 170 -19.35 6.98 4.66
N ARG A 171 -18.96 5.72 4.88
CA ARG A 171 -17.56 5.25 4.81
C ARG A 171 -17.04 5.27 3.38
N ILE A 172 -17.83 4.80 2.41
CA ILE A 172 -17.53 4.92 0.99
C ILE A 172 -17.34 6.39 0.61
N GLN A 173 -18.28 7.27 0.99
CA GLN A 173 -18.17 8.71 0.67
C GLN A 173 -16.89 9.35 1.24
N ARG A 174 -16.51 9.01 2.48
CA ARG A 174 -15.26 9.49 3.11
C ARG A 174 -14.03 8.98 2.37
N ALA A 175 -14.02 7.70 1.97
CA ALA A 175 -12.94 7.13 1.17
C ALA A 175 -12.84 7.81 -0.20
N THR A 176 -13.97 8.09 -0.86
CA THR A 176 -14.02 8.82 -2.13
C THR A 176 -13.44 10.23 -1.99
N GLN A 177 -13.78 10.96 -0.92
CA GLN A 177 -13.22 12.28 -0.65
C GLN A 177 -11.69 12.23 -0.46
N ARG A 178 -11.17 11.23 0.26
CA ARG A 178 -9.73 11.04 0.44
C ARG A 178 -9.02 10.68 -0.88
N CYS A 179 -9.61 9.80 -1.69
CA CYS A 179 -9.10 9.48 -3.02
C CYS A 179 -9.06 10.72 -3.93
N ASN A 180 -10.09 11.55 -3.90
CA ASN A 180 -10.16 12.79 -4.67
C ASN A 180 -9.12 13.82 -4.19
N CYS A 181 -8.86 13.90 -2.89
CA CYS A 181 -7.81 14.74 -2.34
C CYS A 181 -6.42 14.31 -2.86
N LEU A 182 -6.12 13.01 -2.83
CA LEU A 182 -4.87 12.48 -3.39
C LEU A 182 -4.75 12.79 -4.89
N ASN A 183 -5.81 12.55 -5.66
CA ASN A 183 -5.84 12.86 -7.09
C ASN A 183 -5.64 14.36 -7.37
N TRP A 184 -6.15 15.24 -6.51
CA TRP A 184 -5.93 16.68 -6.62
C TRP A 184 -4.48 17.07 -6.29
N LEU A 185 -3.88 16.47 -5.26
CA LEU A 185 -2.48 16.69 -4.89
C LEU A 185 -1.49 16.12 -5.92
N ALA A 186 -1.85 15.01 -6.56
CA ALA A 186 -1.05 14.31 -7.56
C ALA A 186 -1.86 14.04 -8.85
N PRO A 187 -2.15 15.06 -9.67
CA PRO A 187 -2.99 14.89 -10.86
C PRO A 187 -2.45 13.88 -11.87
N THR A 188 -1.13 13.71 -11.94
CA THR A 188 -0.48 12.71 -12.80
C THR A 188 -0.65 11.28 -12.28
N PHE A 189 -0.91 11.08 -10.98
CA PHE A 189 -1.03 9.76 -10.36
C PHE A 189 -2.21 8.97 -10.93
N ARG A 190 -3.36 9.63 -11.16
CA ARG A 190 -4.57 8.99 -11.71
C ARG A 190 -4.35 8.32 -13.07
N HIS A 191 -3.38 8.80 -13.84
CA HIS A 191 -3.05 8.26 -15.16
C HIS A 191 -2.10 7.05 -15.08
N VAL A 192 -1.45 6.85 -13.93
CA VAL A 192 -0.45 5.79 -13.72
C VAL A 192 -1.02 4.68 -12.83
N HIS A 193 -1.92 5.02 -11.90
CA HIS A 193 -2.56 4.09 -10.98
C HIS A 193 -4.03 4.45 -10.78
N ALA A 194 -4.93 3.49 -10.98
CA ALA A 194 -6.35 3.68 -10.68
C ALA A 194 -6.54 3.83 -9.16
N VAL A 195 -7.33 4.82 -8.75
CA VAL A 195 -7.64 5.09 -7.34
C VAL A 195 -9.14 5.30 -7.22
N GLY A 196 -9.78 4.57 -6.31
CA GLY A 196 -11.21 4.70 -6.07
C GLY A 196 -11.59 3.97 -4.80
N ALA A 197 -12.62 4.47 -4.11
CA ALA A 197 -13.08 3.91 -2.84
C ALA A 197 -13.45 2.44 -2.95
N GLU A 198 -14.05 2.03 -4.07
CA GLU A 198 -14.55 0.67 -4.31
C GLU A 198 -13.64 -0.12 -5.26
N LEU A 199 -12.41 0.35 -5.49
CA LEU A 199 -11.42 -0.43 -6.23
C LEU A 199 -10.67 -1.39 -5.29
N PRO A 200 -10.18 -2.54 -5.83
CA PRO A 200 -9.35 -3.47 -5.07
C PRO A 200 -8.13 -2.77 -4.45
N GLN A 201 -7.86 -3.09 -3.19
CA GLN A 201 -6.79 -2.53 -2.39
C GLN A 201 -5.70 -3.57 -2.14
N GLU A 202 -4.45 -3.12 -2.20
CA GLU A 202 -3.28 -3.95 -1.96
C GLU A 202 -3.11 -4.29 -0.46
N CYS A 203 -2.58 -5.48 -0.19
CA CYS A 203 -2.35 -6.02 1.15
C CYS A 203 -1.38 -5.20 2.00
N VAL A 204 -0.55 -4.35 1.37
CA VAL A 204 0.28 -3.36 2.08
C VAL A 204 -0.55 -2.49 3.02
N GLY A 205 -1.81 -2.18 2.65
CA GLY A 205 -2.74 -1.42 3.47
C GLY A 205 -3.30 -2.19 4.67
N LEU A 206 -3.44 -3.52 4.54
CA LEU A 206 -3.86 -4.41 5.64
C LEU A 206 -2.73 -4.62 6.65
N MET A 207 -1.48 -4.53 6.20
CA MET A 207 -0.27 -4.66 7.04
C MET A 207 0.13 -3.34 7.70
N THR A 208 -0.23 -2.18 7.14
CA THR A 208 0.07 -0.84 7.66
C THR A 208 -0.19 -0.66 9.17
N PRO A 209 -1.24 -1.24 9.80
CA PRO A 209 -1.45 -1.14 11.25
C PRO A 209 -0.43 -1.88 12.13
N SER A 210 0.44 -2.72 11.56
CA SER A 210 1.63 -3.26 12.23
C SER A 210 2.85 -2.33 12.12
N PHE A 211 2.75 -1.27 11.30
CA PHE A 211 3.83 -0.39 10.90
C PHE A 211 5.02 -1.10 10.23
N MET A 212 4.83 -2.35 9.78
CA MET A 212 5.75 -3.12 8.95
C MET A 212 5.13 -3.27 7.54
N SER A 213 5.31 -2.26 6.70
CA SER A 213 4.74 -2.21 5.35
C SER A 213 5.62 -1.39 4.41
N ASP A 214 5.86 -1.90 3.21
CA ASP A 214 6.58 -1.22 2.12
C ASP A 214 5.81 -0.02 1.55
N GLN A 215 4.53 0.15 1.94
CA GLN A 215 3.76 1.37 1.65
C GLN A 215 4.51 2.63 2.14
N PHE A 216 5.18 2.57 3.30
CA PHE A 216 5.89 3.73 3.84
C PHE A 216 7.12 4.12 3.01
N ASP A 217 7.90 3.15 2.56
CA ASP A 217 9.03 3.41 1.65
C ASP A 217 8.52 3.90 0.28
N THR A 218 7.39 3.39 -0.20
CA THR A 218 6.81 3.88 -1.45
C THR A 218 6.40 5.36 -1.35
N MET A 219 5.83 5.78 -0.22
CA MET A 219 5.33 7.15 -0.02
C MET A 219 6.38 8.15 0.42
N TYR A 220 7.41 7.73 1.16
CA TYR A 220 8.41 8.60 1.78
C TYR A 220 9.84 8.12 1.50
N TYR A 221 10.81 9.03 1.52
CA TYR A 221 12.22 8.63 1.44
C TYR A 221 12.75 8.26 2.83
N VAL A 222 12.59 6.98 3.20
CA VAL A 222 12.88 6.46 4.55
C VAL A 222 13.91 5.33 4.54
N PRO A 223 15.15 5.57 4.08
CA PRO A 223 16.15 4.52 3.88
C PRO A 223 16.54 3.79 5.18
N SER A 224 16.59 4.47 6.33
CA SER A 224 16.88 3.81 7.62
C SER A 224 15.74 2.88 8.07
N TYR A 225 14.48 3.30 7.91
CA TYR A 225 13.33 2.42 8.17
C TYR A 225 13.33 1.23 7.21
N ARG A 226 13.56 1.46 5.91
CA ARG A 226 13.64 0.39 4.90
C ARG A 226 14.69 -0.66 5.28
N ALA A 227 15.90 -0.23 5.64
CA ALA A 227 16.97 -1.13 6.04
C ALA A 227 16.65 -1.92 7.32
N TRP A 228 15.93 -1.31 8.27
CA TRP A 228 15.40 -2.00 9.45
C TRP A 228 14.31 -3.01 9.05
N PHE A 229 13.32 -2.60 8.26
CA PHE A 229 12.18 -3.42 7.83
C PHE A 229 12.61 -4.71 7.11
N PHE A 230 13.61 -4.64 6.23
CA PHE A 230 14.13 -5.81 5.52
C PHE A 230 14.78 -6.88 6.41
N ARG A 231 15.08 -6.55 7.67
CA ARG A 231 15.67 -7.49 8.64
C ARG A 231 14.64 -8.07 9.62
N GLN A 232 13.38 -7.67 9.51
CA GLN A 232 12.34 -8.08 10.46
C GLN A 232 11.72 -9.41 10.07
N ASP A 233 11.31 -10.18 11.08
CA ASP A 233 10.33 -11.24 10.89
C ASP A 233 8.95 -10.61 10.65
N LEU A 234 8.34 -10.94 9.51
CA LEU A 234 7.04 -10.40 9.12
C LEU A 234 5.86 -11.22 9.66
N LEU A 235 6.10 -12.25 10.48
CA LEU A 235 5.03 -13.08 11.05
C LEU A 235 3.96 -12.23 11.75
N PRO A 236 4.28 -11.26 12.63
CA PRO A 236 3.27 -10.42 13.25
C PRO A 236 2.46 -9.57 12.25
N ALA A 237 3.07 -9.16 11.13
CA ALA A 237 2.36 -8.42 10.07
C ALA A 237 1.38 -9.33 9.32
N TYR A 238 1.76 -10.57 9.03
CA TYR A 238 0.89 -11.55 8.36
C TYR A 238 -0.23 -12.08 9.27
N GLU A 239 0.04 -12.27 10.55
CA GLU A 239 -1.00 -12.57 11.55
C GLU A 239 -2.01 -11.42 11.64
N TYR A 240 -1.54 -10.17 11.69
CA TYR A 240 -2.43 -9.01 11.66
C TYR A 240 -3.21 -8.93 10.34
N HIS A 241 -2.55 -9.18 9.21
CA HIS A 241 -3.20 -9.26 7.90
C HIS A 241 -4.32 -10.32 7.88
N ARG A 242 -4.11 -11.51 8.47
CA ARG A 242 -5.16 -12.53 8.63
C ARG A 242 -6.31 -12.04 9.50
N ARG A 243 -6.01 -11.41 10.64
CA ARG A 243 -7.03 -10.79 11.51
C ARG A 243 -7.83 -9.72 10.78
N PHE A 244 -7.21 -8.97 9.87
CA PHE A 244 -7.87 -7.98 9.03
C PHE A 244 -8.82 -8.65 8.02
N LEU A 245 -8.37 -9.69 7.32
CA LEU A 245 -9.22 -10.42 6.39
C LEU A 245 -10.42 -11.05 7.08
N GLN A 246 -10.23 -11.65 8.26
CA GLN A 246 -11.32 -12.15 9.09
C GLN A 246 -12.34 -11.05 9.42
N HIS A 247 -11.86 -9.85 9.78
CA HIS A 247 -12.72 -8.70 10.07
C HIS A 247 -13.55 -8.27 8.87
N LEU A 248 -12.97 -8.30 7.66
CA LEU A 248 -13.70 -8.01 6.44
C LEU A 248 -14.66 -9.15 6.03
N GLN A 249 -14.23 -10.40 6.22
CA GLN A 249 -15.02 -11.59 5.90
C GLN A 249 -16.28 -11.69 6.77
N PHE A 250 -16.17 -11.34 8.05
CA PHE A 250 -17.30 -11.27 8.95
C PHE A 250 -18.39 -10.29 8.49
N ARG A 251 -18.00 -9.15 7.86
CA ARG A 251 -18.96 -8.21 7.26
C ARG A 251 -19.70 -8.84 6.08
N ARG A 252 -18.92 -9.43 5.18
CA ARG A 252 -19.37 -10.02 3.92
C ARG A 252 -18.47 -11.20 3.61
N GLY A 253 -19.08 -12.39 3.62
CA GLY A 253 -18.38 -13.64 3.38
C GLY A 253 -17.59 -13.64 2.07
N ALA A 254 -16.52 -14.44 2.06
CA ALA A 254 -15.64 -14.63 0.92
C ALA A 254 -15.51 -16.14 0.69
N ARG A 255 -15.83 -16.62 -0.52
CA ARG A 255 -15.51 -18.01 -0.88
C ARG A 255 -14.00 -18.16 -1.13
N ARG A 256 -13.36 -17.19 -1.79
CA ARG A 256 -11.91 -17.11 -1.93
C ARG A 256 -11.44 -15.65 -1.89
N TRP A 257 -10.39 -15.38 -1.13
CA TRP A 257 -9.73 -14.08 -1.15
C TRP A 257 -8.75 -13.97 -2.30
N ILE A 258 -8.82 -12.88 -3.06
CA ILE A 258 -7.83 -12.49 -4.06
C ILE A 258 -7.04 -11.30 -3.52
N LEU A 259 -5.76 -11.54 -3.28
CA LEU A 259 -4.86 -10.69 -2.51
C LEU A 259 -3.68 -10.30 -3.37
N LYS A 260 -3.13 -9.11 -3.14
CA LYS A 260 -2.02 -8.59 -3.95
C LYS A 260 -1.18 -7.65 -3.12
N ALA A 261 0.12 -7.87 -3.10
CA ALA A 261 1.13 -6.91 -2.68
C ALA A 261 2.50 -7.39 -3.15
N PRO A 262 3.41 -6.48 -3.53
CA PRO A 262 4.79 -6.86 -3.86
C PRO A 262 5.52 -7.52 -2.68
N THR A 263 5.21 -7.12 -1.44
CA THR A 263 5.77 -7.66 -0.18
C THR A 263 5.60 -9.17 -0.02
N HIS A 264 4.63 -9.78 -0.71
CA HIS A 264 4.44 -11.23 -0.70
C HIS A 264 5.64 -11.98 -1.30
N MET A 265 6.39 -11.36 -2.22
CA MET A 265 7.59 -11.96 -2.81
C MET A 265 8.72 -12.11 -1.79
N SER A 266 8.99 -11.09 -0.98
CA SER A 266 10.04 -11.13 0.04
C SER A 266 9.67 -11.93 1.29
N ALA A 267 8.37 -12.15 1.52
CA ALA A 267 7.85 -12.77 2.73
C ALA A 267 7.24 -14.16 2.50
N LEU A 268 7.53 -14.81 1.37
CA LEU A 268 6.86 -16.05 0.94
C LEU A 268 6.85 -17.16 2.03
N PRO A 269 7.97 -17.45 2.73
CA PRO A 269 7.97 -18.47 3.79
C PRO A 269 7.04 -18.12 4.96
N THR A 270 7.08 -16.87 5.42
CA THR A 270 6.22 -16.35 6.50
C THR A 270 4.75 -16.32 6.08
N LEU A 271 4.46 -15.95 4.83
CA LEU A 271 3.11 -15.99 4.28
C LEU A 271 2.56 -17.42 4.34
N LEU A 272 3.35 -18.42 3.94
CA LEU A 272 2.94 -19.83 3.95
C LEU A 272 2.79 -20.41 5.36
N SER A 273 3.50 -19.89 6.37
CA SER A 273 3.27 -20.31 7.76
C SER A 273 1.91 -19.84 8.29
N VAL A 274 1.42 -18.68 7.82
CA VAL A 274 0.10 -18.11 8.18
C VAL A 274 -1.02 -18.64 7.28
N TYR A 275 -0.72 -18.91 6.01
CA TYR A 275 -1.64 -19.44 4.99
C TYR A 275 -1.06 -20.70 4.33
N PRO A 276 -1.09 -21.85 5.02
CA PRO A 276 -0.47 -23.08 4.52
C PRO A 276 -1.09 -23.64 3.24
N ASP A 277 -2.28 -23.17 2.86
CA ASP A 277 -3.05 -23.54 1.67
C ASP A 277 -3.08 -22.44 0.61
N ALA A 278 -2.25 -21.40 0.73
CA ALA A 278 -2.15 -20.31 -0.23
C ALA A 278 -1.80 -20.79 -1.65
N LEU A 279 -2.45 -20.16 -2.63
CA LEU A 279 -2.17 -20.27 -4.05
C LEU A 279 -1.56 -18.97 -4.56
N PHE A 280 -0.80 -19.04 -5.65
CA PHE A 280 -0.08 -17.90 -6.21
C PHE A 280 -0.34 -17.74 -7.70
N VAL A 281 -0.40 -16.48 -8.14
CA VAL A 281 -0.24 -16.12 -9.55
C VAL A 281 0.90 -15.12 -9.64
N GLN A 282 1.96 -15.48 -10.36
CA GLN A 282 3.07 -14.58 -10.63
C GLN A 282 2.88 -13.92 -12.00
N THR A 283 2.90 -12.59 -12.01
CA THR A 283 2.91 -11.83 -13.27
C THR A 283 4.34 -11.50 -13.69
N HIS A 284 4.62 -11.64 -14.98
CA HIS A 284 5.94 -11.44 -15.56
C HIS A 284 5.95 -10.23 -16.50
N ARG A 285 7.02 -9.44 -16.43
CA ARG A 285 7.31 -8.34 -17.36
C ARG A 285 8.81 -8.13 -17.43
N ALA A 286 9.30 -7.68 -18.59
CA ALA A 286 10.69 -7.25 -18.77
C ALA A 286 11.15 -6.32 -17.61
N PRO A 287 12.18 -6.71 -16.83
CA PRO A 287 12.57 -5.97 -15.63
C PRO A 287 12.91 -4.50 -15.89
N LEU A 288 13.59 -4.20 -17.00
CA LEU A 288 13.97 -2.83 -17.35
C LEU A 288 12.75 -1.90 -17.50
N GLU A 289 11.69 -2.38 -18.14
CA GLU A 289 10.46 -1.60 -18.29
C GLU A 289 9.73 -1.43 -16.96
N ALA A 290 9.68 -2.50 -16.14
CA ALA A 290 9.07 -2.45 -14.83
C ALA A 290 9.80 -1.45 -13.91
N MET A 291 11.13 -1.47 -13.92
CA MET A 291 11.98 -0.56 -13.12
C MET A 291 11.81 0.90 -13.52
N ALA A 292 11.82 1.21 -14.82
CA ALA A 292 11.56 2.57 -15.28
C ALA A 292 10.17 3.06 -14.85
N SER A 293 9.14 2.21 -15.00
CA SER A 293 7.76 2.55 -14.65
C SER A 293 7.55 2.73 -13.15
N VAL A 294 8.10 1.84 -12.30
CA VAL A 294 7.97 1.97 -10.84
C VAL A 294 8.75 3.16 -10.30
N SER A 295 9.91 3.47 -10.88
CA SER A 295 10.71 4.64 -10.49
C SER A 295 9.97 5.96 -10.77
N SER A 296 9.28 6.04 -11.92
CA SER A 296 8.40 7.17 -12.24
C SER A 296 7.24 7.29 -11.24
N LEU A 297 6.58 6.16 -10.92
CA LEU A 297 5.50 6.11 -9.94
C LEU A 297 5.93 6.60 -8.54
N ILE A 298 7.04 6.07 -8.01
CA ILE A 298 7.57 6.45 -6.69
C ILE A 298 7.97 7.93 -6.69
N THR A 299 8.56 8.42 -7.78
CA THR A 299 8.93 9.84 -7.91
C THR A 299 7.70 10.74 -7.85
N ILE A 300 6.62 10.38 -8.55
CA ILE A 300 5.35 11.14 -8.53
C ILE A 300 4.79 11.18 -7.11
N LEU A 301 4.72 10.03 -6.43
CA LEU A 301 4.17 9.93 -5.08
C LEU A 301 4.98 10.73 -4.06
N ARG A 302 6.31 10.55 -4.02
CA ARG A 302 7.19 11.24 -3.06
C ARG A 302 7.19 12.76 -3.27
N ARG A 303 7.02 13.25 -4.51
CA ARG A 303 6.98 14.69 -4.82
C ARG A 303 5.77 15.41 -4.23
N VAL A 304 4.71 14.69 -3.86
CA VAL A 304 3.59 15.26 -3.10
C VAL A 304 4.06 15.69 -1.71
N PHE A 305 4.88 14.86 -1.07
CA PHE A 305 5.22 14.98 0.35
C PHE A 305 6.59 15.58 0.61
N SER A 306 7.46 15.69 -0.40
CA SER A 306 8.78 16.31 -0.30
C SER A 306 9.11 17.12 -1.56
N ASP A 307 9.76 18.27 -1.35
CA ASP A 307 10.30 19.10 -2.43
C ASP A 307 11.72 18.64 -2.87
N ALA A 308 12.31 17.65 -2.20
CA ALA A 308 13.70 17.21 -2.36
C ALA A 308 13.84 15.80 -2.96
N VAL A 309 13.00 15.46 -3.93
CA VAL A 309 12.99 14.12 -4.58
C VAL A 309 13.91 14.10 -5.80
N ASP A 310 14.94 13.26 -5.73
CA ASP A 310 15.86 12.95 -6.84
C ASP A 310 15.41 11.68 -7.60
N PRO A 311 14.95 11.79 -8.87
CA PRO A 311 14.53 10.64 -9.67
C PRO A 311 15.64 9.62 -9.95
N PHE A 312 16.92 10.04 -10.04
CA PHE A 312 18.03 9.12 -10.28
C PHE A 312 18.31 8.26 -9.04
N MET A 313 18.27 8.89 -7.87
CA MET A 313 18.32 8.18 -6.59
C MET A 313 17.16 7.18 -6.45
N VAL A 314 15.93 7.60 -6.76
CA VAL A 314 14.75 6.71 -6.74
C VAL A 314 14.96 5.51 -7.68
N CYS A 315 15.46 5.73 -8.90
CA CYS A 315 15.69 4.66 -9.86
C CYS A 315 16.75 3.66 -9.37
N ARG A 316 17.90 4.15 -8.92
CA ARG A 316 18.97 3.29 -8.37
C ARG A 316 18.47 2.46 -7.19
N ASP A 317 17.75 3.09 -6.27
CA ASP A 317 17.18 2.43 -5.10
C ASP A 317 16.12 1.39 -5.48
N ALA A 318 15.26 1.69 -6.47
CA ALA A 318 14.26 0.75 -6.96
C ALA A 318 14.90 -0.49 -7.60
N ILE A 319 15.93 -0.30 -8.44
CA ILE A 319 16.68 -1.42 -9.03
C ILE A 319 17.24 -2.31 -7.92
N GLN A 320 17.93 -1.73 -6.93
CA GLN A 320 18.50 -2.50 -5.83
C GLN A 320 17.42 -3.25 -5.03
N TYR A 321 16.33 -2.57 -4.66
CA TYR A 321 15.22 -3.14 -3.89
C TYR A 321 14.61 -4.35 -4.61
N TRP A 322 14.24 -4.17 -5.89
CA TRP A 322 13.50 -5.17 -6.63
C TRP A 322 14.38 -6.32 -7.10
N SER A 323 15.65 -6.08 -7.40
CA SER A 323 16.63 -7.15 -7.65
C SER A 323 16.76 -8.06 -6.42
N GLN A 324 17.01 -7.50 -5.24
CA GLN A 324 17.13 -8.28 -4.00
C GLN A 324 15.84 -9.05 -3.67
N THR A 325 14.68 -8.42 -3.91
CA THR A 325 13.37 -9.03 -3.69
C THR A 325 13.15 -10.22 -4.63
N LEU A 326 13.47 -10.07 -5.92
CA LEU A 326 13.34 -11.16 -6.90
C LEU A 326 14.31 -12.30 -6.62
N ASP A 327 15.56 -12.00 -6.28
CA ASP A 327 16.57 -13.04 -5.98
C ASP A 327 16.11 -13.92 -4.81
N THR A 328 15.61 -13.30 -3.74
CA THR A 328 15.03 -14.02 -2.59
C THR A 328 13.79 -14.81 -3.00
N PHE A 329 12.88 -14.17 -3.73
CA PHE A 329 11.61 -14.78 -4.10
C PHE A 329 11.77 -15.99 -5.01
N LEU A 330 12.64 -15.92 -6.02
CA LEU A 330 12.84 -17.03 -6.96
C LEU A 330 13.37 -18.29 -6.26
N GLN A 331 14.27 -18.12 -5.28
CA GLN A 331 14.79 -19.24 -4.48
C GLN A 331 13.69 -19.96 -3.67
N GLU A 332 12.79 -19.20 -3.05
CA GLU A 332 11.68 -19.77 -2.26
C GLU A 332 10.55 -20.28 -3.16
N ARG A 333 10.27 -19.58 -4.27
CA ARG A 333 9.30 -19.96 -5.30
C ARG A 333 9.61 -21.33 -5.87
N ASP A 334 10.87 -21.63 -6.18
CA ASP A 334 11.26 -22.91 -6.80
C ASP A 334 11.06 -24.11 -5.86
N ARG A 335 10.83 -23.87 -4.57
CA ARG A 335 10.44 -24.89 -3.59
C ARG A 335 8.93 -25.15 -3.54
N LEU A 336 8.12 -24.31 -4.19
CA LEU A 336 6.66 -24.49 -4.24
C LEU A 336 6.27 -25.69 -5.12
N PRO A 337 5.28 -26.49 -4.71
CA PRO A 337 4.67 -27.46 -5.61
C PRO A 337 4.06 -26.76 -6.83
N ARG A 338 4.28 -27.30 -8.04
CA ARG A 338 3.78 -26.71 -9.31
C ARG A 338 2.29 -26.37 -9.29
N LYS A 339 1.46 -27.15 -8.58
CA LYS A 339 0.02 -26.91 -8.44
C LYS A 339 -0.35 -25.65 -7.63
N ARG A 340 0.61 -25.00 -6.96
CA ARG A 340 0.39 -23.82 -6.11
C ARG A 340 0.72 -22.51 -6.79
N ILE A 341 1.35 -22.51 -7.96
CA ILE A 341 1.75 -21.29 -8.65
C ILE A 341 1.37 -21.37 -10.12
N CYS A 342 0.83 -20.27 -10.63
CA CYS A 342 0.56 -20.03 -12.04
C CYS A 342 1.38 -18.82 -12.50
N ASP A 343 1.97 -18.90 -13.69
CA ASP A 343 2.74 -17.81 -14.28
C ASP A 343 1.92 -17.18 -15.41
N LEU A 344 1.85 -15.84 -15.45
CA LEU A 344 1.16 -15.09 -16.51
C LEU A 344 2.07 -14.00 -17.07
N ASP A 345 2.15 -13.91 -18.40
CA ASP A 345 2.87 -12.81 -19.05
C ASP A 345 2.01 -11.54 -19.08
N PHE A 346 2.66 -10.37 -18.91
CA PHE A 346 1.99 -9.08 -18.98
C PHE A 346 1.18 -8.86 -20.26
N LEU A 347 1.65 -9.38 -21.41
CA LEU A 347 0.96 -9.25 -22.68
C LEU A 347 -0.32 -10.08 -22.71
N GLU A 348 -0.32 -11.29 -22.14
CA GLU A 348 -1.49 -12.15 -22.04
C GLU A 348 -2.59 -11.48 -21.19
N ILE A 349 -2.21 -10.91 -20.05
CA ILE A 349 -3.14 -10.18 -19.17
C ILE A 349 -3.76 -8.98 -19.91
N ARG A 350 -2.96 -8.26 -20.71
CA ARG A 350 -3.46 -7.13 -21.50
C ARG A 350 -4.44 -7.55 -22.59
N LEU A 351 -4.21 -8.69 -23.25
CA LEU A 351 -5.08 -9.19 -24.30
C LEU A 351 -6.42 -9.67 -23.73
N ALA A 352 -6.39 -10.38 -22.60
CA ALA A 352 -7.60 -10.86 -21.94
C ALA A 352 -8.52 -9.73 -21.44
N ALA A 353 -8.00 -8.54 -21.17
CA ALA A 353 -8.81 -7.39 -20.76
C ALA A 353 -9.54 -6.69 -21.92
N LEU A 354 -9.22 -7.03 -23.18
CA LEU A 354 -9.83 -6.43 -24.37
C LEU A 354 -10.94 -7.29 -24.98
N THR A 355 -11.10 -8.51 -24.48
CA THR A 355 -12.12 -9.50 -24.86
C THR A 355 -13.14 -9.62 -23.75
#